data_AF-A0AAV6EDK1-F1
#
_entry.id   AF-A0AAV6EDK1-F1
#
_cell.length_a   1.000
_cell.length_b   1.000
_cell.length_c   1.000
_cell.angle_alpha   90.00
_cell.angle_beta   90.00
_cell.angle_gamma   90.00
#
_symmetry.space_group_name_H-M   'P 1'
#
loop_
_entity.id
_entity.type
_entity.pdbx_description
1 polymer ?
#
loop_
_entity_poly.entity_id
_entity_poly.type
_entity_poly.pdbx_seq_one_letter_code
_entity_poly.pdbx_strand_id
1 'polypeptide(L)'
;MEEVSEQERVFIKNQIESMLKARDAFFEVLDKNVPKQGNSNVFDFESCKDKSLKDLYKEFYAYDYSIRKILPYVYKRFGVSFNV
;
A
#
# COMPACT_ATOMS: atom_id res chain seq x y z
N MET A 1 -3.57 -6.75 28.31
CA MET A 1 -4.16 -6.17 27.09
C MET A 1 -5.65 -6.36 27.21
N GLU A 2 -6.44 -5.31 27.02
CA GLU A 2 -7.90 -5.44 26.94
C GLU A 2 -8.31 -6.41 25.82
N GLU A 3 -9.44 -7.05 25.98
CA GLU A 3 -9.99 -7.91 24.93
C GLU A 3 -10.50 -7.03 23.77
N VAL A 4 -10.22 -7.43 22.53
CA VAL A 4 -10.72 -6.71 21.34
C VAL A 4 -12.17 -7.11 21.12
N SER A 5 -13.08 -6.13 21.10
CA SER A 5 -14.49 -6.40 20.77
C SER A 5 -14.67 -6.80 19.31
N GLU A 6 -15.72 -7.55 18.99
CA GLU A 6 -16.03 -7.92 17.60
C GLU A 6 -16.27 -6.69 16.72
N GLN A 7 -16.87 -5.64 17.28
CA GLN A 7 -17.09 -4.37 16.57
C GLN A 7 -15.76 -3.71 16.18
N GLU A 8 -14.78 -3.66 17.09
CA GLU A 8 -13.44 -3.14 16.79
C GLU A 8 -12.71 -4.00 15.75
N ARG A 9 -12.82 -5.33 15.83
CA ARG A 9 -12.25 -6.25 14.85
C ARG A 9 -12.81 -5.97 13.45
N VAL A 10 -14.13 -5.89 13.31
CA VAL A 10 -14.81 -5.60 12.03
C VAL A 10 -14.41 -4.22 11.51
N PHE A 11 -14.38 -3.21 12.38
CA PHE A 11 -13.94 -1.87 12.01
C PHE A 11 -12.52 -1.87 11.45
N ILE A 12 -11.56 -2.45 12.18
CA ILE A 12 -10.15 -2.52 11.75
C ILE A 12 -9.99 -3.30 10.45
N LYS A 13 -10.70 -4.42 10.30
CA LYS A 13 -10.70 -5.19 9.05
C LYS A 13 -11.10 -4.30 7.87
N ASN A 14 -12.22 -3.59 7.98
CA ASN A 14 -12.72 -2.71 6.91
C ASN A 14 -11.78 -1.52 6.61
N GLN A 15 -11.12 -0.97 7.64
CA GLN A 15 -10.12 0.09 7.45
C GLN A 15 -8.91 -0.43 6.68
N ILE A 16 -8.41 -1.62 7.02
CA ILE A 16 -7.29 -2.23 6.29
C ILE A 16 -7.68 -2.52 4.84
N GLU A 17 -8.86 -3.08 4.58
CA GLU A 17 -9.34 -3.31 3.20
C GLU A 17 -9.42 -2.00 2.39
N SER A 18 -9.92 -0.94 2.99
CA SER A 18 -10.03 0.38 2.35
C SER A 18 -8.66 0.96 2.05
N MET A 19 -7.72 0.82 2.99
CA MET A 19 -6.34 1.26 2.81
C MET A 19 -5.62 0.48 1.70
N LEU A 20 -5.80 -0.84 1.64
CA LEU A 20 -5.22 -1.68 0.59
C LEU A 20 -5.80 -1.33 -0.79
N LYS A 21 -7.12 -1.10 -0.89
CA LYS A 21 -7.74 -0.61 -2.14
C LYS A 21 -7.19 0.75 -2.58
N ALA A 22 -6.97 1.67 -1.65
CA ALA A 22 -6.39 2.98 -1.97
C ALA A 22 -4.93 2.85 -2.45
N ARG A 23 -4.17 1.94 -1.84
CA ARG A 23 -2.81 1.59 -2.28
C ARG A 23 -2.80 1.03 -3.71
N ASP A 24 -3.70 0.10 -4.03
CA ASP A 24 -3.80 -0.48 -5.37
C ASP A 24 -4.19 0.59 -6.41
N ALA A 25 -5.15 1.46 -6.09
CA ALA A 25 -5.53 2.58 -6.94
C ALA A 25 -4.36 3.55 -7.21
N PHE A 26 -3.48 3.78 -6.22
CA PHE A 26 -2.26 4.57 -6.43
C PHE A 26 -1.31 3.89 -7.42
N PHE A 27 -1.12 2.57 -7.31
CA PHE A 27 -0.29 1.82 -8.26
C PHE A 27 -0.89 1.80 -9.67
N GLU A 28 -2.21 1.71 -9.82
CA GLU A 28 -2.86 1.83 -11.13
C GLU A 28 -2.61 3.20 -11.79
N VAL A 29 -2.55 4.28 -11.00
CA VAL A 29 -2.18 5.61 -11.52
C VAL A 29 -0.73 5.59 -12.01
N LEU A 30 0.20 5.00 -11.26
CA LEU A 30 1.58 4.87 -11.71
C LEU A 30 1.70 4.00 -12.97
N ASP A 31 0.99 2.87 -13.05
CA ASP A 31 0.99 1.98 -14.22
C ASP A 31 0.50 2.68 -15.50
N LYS A 32 -0.45 3.61 -15.37
CA LYS A 32 -0.95 4.42 -16.50
C LYS A 32 0.03 5.51 -16.95
N ASN A 33 0.90 5.99 -16.08
CA ASN A 33 1.71 7.20 -16.32
C ASN A 33 3.23 6.93 -16.40
N VAL A 34 3.69 5.80 -15.89
CA VAL A 34 5.11 5.45 -15.80
C VAL A 34 5.36 4.15 -16.59
N PRO A 35 6.21 4.18 -17.63
CA PRO A 35 6.58 2.98 -18.36
C PRO A 35 7.17 1.90 -17.45
N LYS A 36 7.16 0.64 -17.91
CA LYS A 36 7.82 -0.48 -17.22
C LYS A 36 9.18 -0.79 -17.83
N GLN A 37 10.10 -1.30 -17.02
CA GLN A 37 11.40 -1.76 -17.48
C GLN A 37 11.26 -3.11 -18.19
N GLY A 38 11.30 -3.10 -19.52
CA GLY A 38 11.17 -4.31 -20.34
C GLY A 38 9.89 -5.08 -20.02
N ASN A 39 10.02 -6.39 -19.76
CA ASN A 39 8.91 -7.28 -19.38
C ASN A 39 8.75 -7.44 -17.85
N SER A 40 9.18 -6.46 -17.05
CA SER A 40 9.08 -6.51 -15.59
C SER A 40 7.96 -5.62 -15.04
N ASN A 41 7.63 -5.80 -13.75
CA ASN A 41 6.70 -4.92 -13.04
C ASN A 41 7.38 -3.66 -12.46
N VAL A 42 8.67 -3.46 -12.72
CA VAL A 42 9.46 -2.34 -12.21
C VAL A 42 9.19 -1.09 -13.06
N PHE A 43 8.91 0.02 -12.40
CA PHE A 43 8.71 1.31 -13.05
C PHE A 43 10.01 1.88 -13.62
N ASP A 44 9.96 2.31 -14.87
CA ASP A 44 11.03 3.02 -15.57
C ASP A 44 10.79 4.55 -15.50
N PHE A 45 11.19 5.14 -14.38
CA PHE A 45 11.14 6.59 -14.19
C PHE A 45 12.14 7.35 -15.08
N GLU A 46 13.20 6.70 -15.57
CA GLU A 46 14.17 7.31 -16.49
C GLU A 46 13.56 7.52 -17.88
N SER A 47 12.65 6.65 -18.29
CA SER A 47 11.86 6.79 -19.52
C SER A 47 10.55 7.58 -19.33
N CYS A 48 10.18 7.96 -18.10
CA CYS A 48 8.99 8.75 -17.83
C CYS A 48 9.15 10.21 -18.29
N LYS A 49 8.09 10.78 -18.90
CA LYS A 49 8.08 12.19 -19.35
C LYS A 49 8.11 13.17 -18.17
N ASP A 50 7.36 12.87 -17.12
CA ASP A 50 7.32 13.68 -15.90
C ASP A 50 8.30 13.12 -14.87
N LYS A 51 9.41 13.84 -14.67
CA LYS A 51 10.45 13.44 -13.72
C LYS A 51 10.02 13.58 -12.26
N SER A 52 9.02 14.42 -11.96
CA SER A 52 8.53 14.61 -10.60
C SER A 52 7.86 13.36 -10.03
N LEU A 53 7.36 12.46 -10.88
CA LEU A 53 6.74 11.20 -10.46
C LEU A 53 7.71 10.27 -9.73
N LYS A 54 9.01 10.35 -10.02
CA LYS A 54 10.03 9.57 -9.30
C LYS A 54 10.14 9.99 -7.83
N ASP A 55 10.18 11.30 -7.60
CA ASP A 55 10.27 11.85 -6.26
C ASP A 55 8.97 11.64 -5.48
N LEU A 56 7.82 11.83 -6.12
CA LEU A 56 6.52 11.51 -5.52
C LEU A 56 6.42 10.02 -5.13
N TYR A 57 6.82 9.12 -6.03
CA TYR A 57 6.80 7.68 -5.74
C TYR A 57 7.73 7.31 -4.59
N LYS A 58 8.90 7.95 -4.49
CA LYS A 58 9.85 7.73 -3.39
C LYS A 58 9.23 8.10 -2.03
N GLU A 59 8.58 9.26 -1.93
CA GLU A 59 7.90 9.69 -0.70
C GLU A 59 6.73 8.77 -0.36
N PHE A 60 5.90 8.41 -1.34
CA PHE A 60 4.82 7.45 -1.16
C PHE A 60 5.34 6.08 -0.69
N TYR A 61 6.40 5.56 -1.31
CA TYR A 61 6.96 4.26 -0.95
C TYR A 61 7.50 4.24 0.48
N ALA A 62 8.16 5.32 0.92
CA ALA A 62 8.63 5.45 2.30
C ALA A 62 7.46 5.43 3.31
N TYR A 63 6.36 6.13 2.98
CA TYR A 63 5.12 6.09 3.76
C TYR A 63 4.49 4.69 3.78
N ASP A 64 4.25 4.09 2.60
CA ASP A 64 3.66 2.75 2.44
C ASP A 64 4.47 1.68 3.21
N TYR A 65 5.79 1.75 3.12
CA TYR A 65 6.69 0.85 3.82
C TYR A 65 6.59 0.98 5.34
N SER A 66 6.49 2.20 5.85
CA SER A 66 6.30 2.47 7.29
C SER A 66 4.99 1.90 7.81
N ILE A 67 3.90 2.03 7.03
CA ILE A 67 2.60 1.44 7.37
C ILE A 67 2.67 -0.10 7.34
N ARG A 68 3.22 -0.68 6.27
CA ARG A 68 3.35 -2.15 6.14
C ARG A 68 4.15 -2.79 7.27
N LYS A 69 5.12 -2.09 7.88
CA LYS A 69 5.83 -2.58 9.06
C LYS A 69 4.94 -2.77 10.29
N ILE A 70 3.89 -1.95 10.41
CA ILE A 70 2.97 -1.97 11.55
C ILE A 70 1.87 -3.02 11.34
N LEU A 71 1.48 -3.29 10.08
CA LEU A 71 0.37 -4.19 9.76
C LEU A 71 0.47 -5.59 10.39
N PRO A 72 1.62 -6.31 10.42
CA PRO A 72 1.69 -7.63 11.07
C PRO A 72 1.30 -7.60 12.55
N TYR A 73 1.61 -6.51 13.27
CA TYR A 73 1.24 -6.35 14.67
C TYR A 73 -0.25 -6.07 14.84
N VAL A 74 -0.82 -5.25 13.95
CA VAL A 74 -2.26 -5.00 13.88
C VAL A 74 -3.01 -6.30 13.57
N TYR A 75 -2.54 -7.05 12.56
CA TYR A 75 -3.11 -8.33 12.16
C TYR A 75 -3.13 -9.31 13.33
N LYS A 76 -2.00 -9.46 14.02
CA LYS A 76 -1.88 -10.30 15.21
C LYS A 76 -2.81 -9.86 16.34
N ARG A 77 -2.89 -8.55 16.62
CA ARG A 77 -3.69 -8.01 17.73
C ARG A 77 -5.19 -8.16 17.50
N PHE A 78 -5.65 -7.92 16.27
CA PHE A 78 -7.06 -7.97 15.91
C PHE A 78 -7.49 -9.33 15.32
N GLY A 79 -6.56 -10.27 15.14
CA GLY A 79 -6.82 -11.60 14.58
C GLY A 79 -7.37 -11.54 13.15
N VAL A 80 -6.86 -10.62 12.34
CA VAL A 80 -7.24 -10.43 10.93
C VAL A 80 -6.09 -10.87 10.02
N SER A 81 -6.40 -11.29 8.79
CA SER A 81 -5.40 -11.69 7.80
C SER A 81 -5.83 -11.22 6.42
N PHE A 82 -4.86 -10.79 5.61
CA PHE A 82 -5.05 -10.30 4.25
C PHE A 82 -4.02 -10.96 3.34
N ASN A 83 -4.49 -11.44 2.18
CA ASN A 83 -3.59 -11.82 1.09
C ASN A 83 -3.25 -10.54 0.32
N VAL A 84 -2.01 -10.06 0.47
CA VAL A 84 -1.48 -8.85 -0.17
C VAL A 84 -0.19 -9.17 -0.88
#